data_AF-A0A1C6ACE2-F1
#
_entry.id   AF-A0A1C6ACE2-F1
#
_cell.length_a   1.000
_cell.length_b   1.000
_cell.length_c   1.000
_cell.angle_alpha   90.00
_cell.angle_beta   90.00
_cell.angle_gamma   90.00
#
_symmetry.space_group_name_H-M   'P 1'
#
loop_
_entity.id
_entity.type
_entity.pdbx_description
1 polymer ?
#
loop_
_entity_poly.entity_id
_entity_poly.type
_entity_poly.pdbx_seq_one_letter_code
_entity_poly.pdbx_strand_id
1 'polypeptide(L)'
;MKKRRYKYLAGVLLCLAAINIQIPDTVLAGTWQQEENSWWYQEDDGIWPAWQWKEIDNKWYYFDENGYCVTGWRKIDDNWYDFDEDGVLQTGRWIDEYYVGTDGRMLTDTWVGRYWVDSEGKKDTSIKKEKDLPLESLTLNKESITLLQGETANLLTQWQLQDTTRWKYMQWTSSDPSVAEVSRGKITAVGEGTATITASMGTKEATCTVTVTDSAVCKTALKLLDAQYIWGGNGPQDGGVDCSGLLMYAYTQNGYDFGADLNADNFARYGQEVSREELQPGDAICTCYNGERYQHILLYIGNDMVVASECGGPTVCSLGLSCDQHVKGTKCNCRTWKRPLNENDLVNAKFVRMDRYKT
;
A
#
# COMPACT_ATOMS: atom_id res chain seq x y z
N MET A 1 61.47 -21.65 44.22
CA MET A 1 62.73 -20.93 44.53
C MET A 1 63.89 -21.49 43.71
N LYS A 2 64.39 -20.74 42.72
CA LYS A 2 65.84 -20.60 42.45
C LYS A 2 66.07 -19.38 41.57
N LYS A 3 66.98 -18.52 42.04
CA LYS A 3 67.28 -17.16 41.60
C LYS A 3 68.36 -17.15 40.51
N ARG A 4 68.22 -16.19 39.57
CA ARG A 4 69.24 -15.30 38.95
C ARG A 4 70.56 -15.89 38.42
N ARG A 5 71.01 -15.39 37.25
CA ARG A 5 72.08 -14.36 37.12
C ARG A 5 72.45 -14.07 35.65
N TYR A 6 72.36 -12.80 35.25
CA TYR A 6 73.07 -12.22 34.11
C TYR A 6 74.57 -12.10 34.41
N LYS A 7 75.43 -12.35 33.41
CA LYS A 7 76.81 -11.88 33.37
C LYS A 7 77.07 -11.29 31.98
N TYR A 8 77.39 -10.00 31.94
CA TYR A 8 77.99 -9.34 30.80
C TYR A 8 79.49 -9.67 30.77
N LEU A 9 80.02 -10.04 29.60
CA LEU A 9 81.43 -9.87 29.28
C LEU A 9 81.55 -9.28 27.87
N ALA A 10 82.32 -8.20 27.79
CA ALA A 10 82.59 -7.42 26.60
C ALA A 10 83.71 -8.05 25.75
N GLY A 11 83.67 -7.80 24.44
CA GLY A 11 84.84 -7.77 23.58
C GLY A 11 84.88 -8.85 22.49
N VAL A 12 84.55 -8.45 21.26
CA VAL A 12 85.46 -8.38 20.09
C VAL A 12 84.57 -8.06 18.89
N LEU A 13 84.76 -6.85 18.33
CA LEU A 13 84.17 -6.45 17.06
C LEU A 13 84.92 -7.21 15.95
N LEU A 14 84.28 -8.19 15.35
CA LEU A 14 84.72 -8.77 14.08
C LEU A 14 83.58 -8.55 13.08
N CYS A 15 83.81 -7.63 12.14
CA CYS A 15 82.95 -7.41 10.98
C CYS A 15 82.93 -8.68 10.13
N LEU A 16 81.92 -9.52 10.36
CA LEU A 16 81.52 -10.58 9.44
C LEU A 16 80.25 -10.10 8.75
N ALA A 17 80.28 -10.15 7.42
CA ALA A 17 79.19 -9.74 6.53
C ALA A 17 77.84 -10.26 7.04
N ALA A 18 76.84 -9.39 7.07
CA ALA A 18 75.46 -9.79 7.32
C ALA A 18 75.02 -10.71 6.18
N ILE A 19 75.16 -12.02 6.38
CA ILE A 19 74.36 -13.00 5.65
C ILE A 19 72.95 -12.77 6.19
N ASN A 20 72.14 -12.07 5.40
CA ASN A 20 70.71 -11.97 5.64
C ASN A 20 70.11 -13.35 5.32
N ILE A 21 70.24 -14.29 6.26
CA ILE A 21 69.45 -15.52 6.24
C ILE A 21 68.04 -15.05 6.58
N GLN A 22 67.19 -14.91 5.56
CA GLN A 22 65.75 -15.02 5.77
C GLN A 22 65.53 -16.43 6.33
N ILE A 23 65.45 -16.53 7.66
CA ILE A 23 64.77 -17.65 8.29
C ILE A 23 63.33 -17.50 7.79
N PRO A 24 62.77 -18.44 7.02
CA PRO A 24 61.35 -18.39 6.77
C PRO A 24 60.68 -18.41 8.15
N ASP A 25 59.76 -17.48 8.42
CA ASP A 25 58.82 -17.63 9.52
C ASP A 25 57.96 -18.87 9.20
N THR A 26 58.54 -20.05 9.40
CA THR A 26 57.74 -21.26 9.62
C THR A 26 56.99 -20.96 10.90
N VAL A 27 55.71 -20.63 10.74
CA VAL A 27 54.72 -20.73 11.81
C VAL A 27 54.89 -22.15 12.34
N LEU A 28 55.58 -22.27 13.48
CA LEU A 28 55.72 -23.55 14.14
C LEU A 28 54.29 -23.88 14.61
N ALA A 29 53.76 -24.99 14.09
CA ALA A 29 52.45 -25.48 14.45
C ALA A 29 52.67 -26.54 15.52
N GLY A 30 52.10 -26.31 16.71
CA GLY A 30 52.08 -27.29 17.79
C GLY A 30 51.44 -28.62 17.35
N THR A 31 51.58 -29.64 18.19
CA THR A 31 51.20 -31.02 17.86
C THR A 31 50.13 -31.54 18.81
N TRP A 32 49.14 -32.24 18.24
CA TRP A 32 48.18 -33.01 19.02
C TRP A 32 48.85 -34.22 19.66
N GLN A 33 48.58 -34.41 20.95
CA GLN A 33 49.07 -35.51 21.77
C GLN A 33 47.87 -36.22 22.38
N GLN A 34 48.01 -37.53 22.61
CA GLN A 34 46.96 -38.36 23.20
C GLN A 34 47.51 -39.07 24.44
N GLU A 35 46.78 -38.95 25.55
CA GLU A 35 47.03 -39.70 26.78
C GLU A 35 45.76 -40.45 27.17
N GLU A 36 45.85 -41.77 27.27
CA GLU A 36 44.71 -42.67 27.42
C GLU A 36 43.62 -42.41 26.35
N ASN A 37 42.52 -41.74 26.73
CA ASN A 37 41.40 -41.36 25.87
C ASN A 37 41.20 -39.83 25.77
N SER A 38 42.17 -39.05 26.21
CA SER A 38 42.10 -37.58 26.23
C SER A 38 43.16 -36.98 25.32
N TRP A 39 42.76 -35.99 24.54
CA TRP A 39 43.64 -35.27 23.62
C TRP A 39 44.10 -33.95 24.26
N TRP A 40 45.34 -33.55 24.05
CA TRP A 40 45.85 -32.23 24.42
C TRP A 40 46.76 -31.69 23.30
N TYR A 41 47.04 -30.40 23.32
CA TYR A 41 47.82 -29.74 22.28
C TYR A 41 49.13 -29.20 22.86
N GLN A 42 50.26 -29.71 22.36
CA GLN A 42 51.58 -29.22 22.75
C GLN A 42 52.03 -28.10 21.82
N GLU A 43 52.24 -26.90 22.36
CA GLU A 43 52.85 -25.79 21.65
C GLU A 43 54.38 -25.94 21.58
N ASP A 44 55.03 -25.24 20.66
CA ASP A 44 56.46 -25.45 20.33
C ASP A 44 57.43 -25.06 21.45
N ASP A 45 56.99 -24.22 22.39
CA ASP A 45 57.73 -23.88 23.60
C ASP A 45 57.56 -24.91 24.73
N GLY A 46 56.79 -25.98 24.46
CA GLY A 46 56.46 -27.04 25.40
C GLY A 46 55.34 -26.69 26.38
N ILE A 47 54.69 -25.53 26.22
CA ILE A 47 53.50 -25.11 26.96
C ILE A 47 52.26 -25.70 26.28
N TRP A 48 51.15 -25.83 27.01
CA TRP A 48 49.87 -26.31 26.49
C TRP A 48 48.72 -25.40 26.96
N PRO A 49 47.65 -25.28 26.15
CA PRO A 49 46.49 -24.50 26.54
C PRO A 49 45.74 -25.19 27.67
N ALA A 50 45.40 -24.46 28.73
CA ALA A 50 44.52 -24.88 29.81
C ALA A 50 43.58 -23.71 30.21
N TRP A 51 42.33 -24.02 30.56
CA TRP A 51 41.27 -23.03 30.83
C TRP A 51 41.05 -22.00 29.72
N GLN A 52 41.22 -22.38 28.46
CA GLN A 52 41.15 -21.42 27.37
C GLN A 52 40.63 -21.98 26.05
N TRP A 53 40.07 -21.07 25.27
CA TRP A 53 39.75 -21.28 23.87
C TRP A 53 41.02 -21.21 23.02
N LYS A 54 41.11 -22.04 21.99
CA LYS A 54 42.19 -22.00 21.02
C LYS A 54 41.66 -22.31 19.63
N GLU A 55 42.08 -21.52 18.66
CA GLU A 55 41.91 -21.82 17.26
C GLU A 55 43.12 -22.60 16.73
N ILE A 56 42.88 -23.77 16.16
CA ILE A 56 43.88 -24.65 15.55
C ILE A 56 43.33 -25.07 14.19
N ASP A 57 44.07 -24.82 13.11
CA ASP A 57 43.65 -25.15 11.74
C ASP A 57 42.23 -24.64 11.37
N ASN A 58 41.93 -23.38 11.73
CA ASN A 58 40.63 -22.71 11.54
C ASN A 58 39.44 -23.40 12.24
N LYS A 59 39.72 -24.18 13.28
CA LYS A 59 38.72 -24.84 14.12
C LYS A 59 38.91 -24.38 15.56
N TRP A 60 37.81 -24.15 16.25
CA TRP A 60 37.84 -23.73 17.66
C TRP A 60 37.73 -24.93 18.58
N TYR A 61 38.60 -24.95 19.57
CA TYR A 61 38.69 -25.95 20.63
C TYR A 61 38.66 -25.24 21.99
N TYR A 62 38.27 -25.95 23.04
CA TYR A 62 38.43 -25.49 24.41
C TYR A 62 39.19 -26.54 25.22
N PHE A 63 40.13 -26.06 26.04
CA PHE A 63 40.96 -26.91 26.87
C PHE A 63 40.61 -26.73 28.34
N ASP A 64 40.44 -27.85 29.04
CA ASP A 64 40.05 -27.89 30.45
C ASP A 64 41.20 -27.46 31.39
N GLU A 65 41.01 -27.67 32.68
CA GLU A 65 41.97 -27.26 33.70
C GLU A 65 43.32 -27.95 33.64
N ASN A 66 43.34 -29.18 33.11
CA ASN A 66 44.52 -30.00 32.96
C ASN A 66 45.13 -29.84 31.56
N GLY A 67 44.44 -29.13 30.67
CA GLY A 67 44.85 -28.91 29.30
C GLY A 67 44.36 -29.96 28.32
N TYR A 68 43.36 -30.76 28.70
CA TYR A 68 42.71 -31.70 27.81
C TYR A 68 41.61 -31.02 27.00
N CYS A 69 41.52 -31.37 25.72
CA CYS A 69 40.51 -30.93 24.79
C CYS A 69 39.13 -31.46 25.22
N VAL A 70 38.15 -30.57 25.33
CA VAL A 70 36.79 -30.94 25.73
C VAL A 70 35.99 -31.46 24.53
N THR A 71 35.12 -32.43 24.78
CA THR A 71 34.14 -32.95 23.81
C THR A 71 32.73 -32.92 24.41
N GLY A 72 31.71 -32.95 23.55
CA GLY A 72 30.30 -32.86 23.93
C GLY A 72 29.91 -31.53 24.56
N TRP A 73 28.76 -31.53 25.25
CA TRP A 73 28.23 -30.35 25.91
C TRP A 73 29.09 -29.91 27.11
N ARG A 74 29.55 -28.66 27.07
CA ARG A 74 30.31 -28.04 28.16
C ARG A 74 29.75 -26.67 28.49
N LYS A 75 29.55 -26.41 29.79
CA LYS A 75 29.32 -25.07 30.29
C LYS A 75 30.66 -24.39 30.50
N ILE A 76 30.90 -23.30 29.77
CA ILE A 76 32.11 -22.48 29.84
C ILE A 76 31.65 -21.08 30.21
N ASP A 77 32.14 -20.60 31.34
CA ASP A 77 31.59 -19.44 32.04
C ASP A 77 30.08 -19.63 32.28
N ASP A 78 29.26 -18.78 31.67
CA ASP A 78 27.80 -18.80 31.81
C ASP A 78 27.05 -19.35 30.58
N ASN A 79 27.77 -19.78 29.53
CA ASN A 79 27.16 -20.26 28.29
C ASN A 79 27.43 -21.75 28.08
N TRP A 80 26.46 -22.44 27.48
CA TRP A 80 26.64 -23.81 27.00
C TRP A 80 27.19 -23.81 25.58
N TYR A 81 28.13 -24.71 25.33
CA TYR A 81 28.75 -24.97 24.04
C TYR A 81 28.74 -26.47 23.79
N ASP A 82 28.72 -26.87 22.52
CA ASP A 82 28.83 -28.26 22.11
C ASP A 82 30.07 -28.46 21.25
N PHE A 83 30.80 -29.53 21.51
CA PHE A 83 32.01 -29.91 20.79
C PHE A 83 31.82 -31.33 20.22
N ASP A 84 32.24 -31.58 18.98
CA ASP A 84 32.12 -32.92 18.40
C ASP A 84 33.12 -33.92 19.02
N GLU A 85 33.12 -35.15 18.49
CA GLU A 85 34.00 -36.22 18.96
C GLU A 85 35.50 -35.89 18.82
N ASP A 86 35.85 -34.99 17.90
CA ASP A 86 37.22 -34.49 17.69
C ASP A 86 37.52 -33.24 18.54
N GLY A 87 36.55 -32.75 19.32
CA GLY A 87 36.66 -31.56 20.18
C GLY A 87 36.44 -30.24 19.45
N VAL A 88 35.88 -30.26 18.23
CA VAL A 88 35.63 -29.05 17.44
C VAL A 88 34.31 -28.42 17.85
N LEU A 89 34.34 -27.13 18.16
CA LEU A 89 33.16 -26.33 18.50
C LEU A 89 32.11 -26.37 17.38
N GLN A 90 30.89 -26.78 17.73
CA GLN A 90 29.74 -26.75 16.82
C GLN A 90 29.11 -25.34 16.79
N THR A 91 28.74 -24.86 15.61
CA THR A 91 28.12 -23.53 15.42
C THR A 91 26.97 -23.56 14.41
N GLY A 92 25.99 -22.68 14.63
CA GLY A 92 24.89 -22.39 13.70
C GLY A 92 23.95 -23.57 13.39
N ARG A 93 23.77 -24.51 14.33
CA ARG A 93 23.04 -25.76 14.07
C ARG A 93 22.28 -26.29 15.27
N TRP A 94 21.35 -27.21 14.98
CA TRP A 94 20.68 -28.02 15.99
C TRP A 94 21.59 -29.16 16.43
N ILE A 95 21.70 -29.35 17.74
CA ILE A 95 22.27 -30.50 18.40
C ILE A 95 21.13 -31.08 19.26
N ASP A 96 20.54 -32.17 18.80
CA ASP A 96 19.30 -32.75 19.32
C ASP A 96 18.12 -31.75 19.43
N GLU A 97 17.82 -31.29 20.64
CA GLU A 97 16.74 -30.36 20.96
C GLU A 97 17.25 -28.94 21.25
N TYR A 98 18.55 -28.70 21.16
CA TYR A 98 19.18 -27.42 21.44
C TYR A 98 19.75 -26.81 20.17
N TYR A 99 19.84 -25.49 20.10
CA TYR A 99 20.45 -24.80 18.98
C TYR A 99 21.67 -24.00 19.45
N VAL A 100 22.82 -24.26 18.84
CA VAL A 100 24.02 -23.46 19.02
C VAL A 100 24.06 -22.36 17.96
N GLY A 101 24.21 -21.11 18.40
CA GLY A 101 24.32 -19.93 17.56
C GLY A 101 25.58 -19.98 16.67
N THR A 102 25.69 -19.02 15.75
CA THR A 102 26.88 -18.89 14.90
C THR A 102 28.14 -18.53 15.69
N ASP A 103 28.00 -18.07 16.93
CA ASP A 103 29.07 -17.83 17.91
C ASP A 103 29.33 -19.04 18.84
N GLY A 104 28.65 -20.17 18.59
CA GLY A 104 28.80 -21.42 19.34
C GLY A 104 27.99 -21.49 20.64
N ARG A 105 27.40 -20.39 21.09
CA ARG A 105 26.61 -20.38 22.34
C ARG A 105 25.26 -21.03 22.11
N MET A 106 24.83 -21.88 23.04
CA MET A 106 23.47 -22.38 23.07
C MET A 106 22.49 -21.22 23.25
N LEU A 107 21.50 -21.13 22.38
CA LEU A 107 20.46 -20.11 22.48
C LEU A 107 19.37 -20.53 23.47
N THR A 108 18.85 -19.56 24.23
CA THR A 108 17.70 -19.71 25.12
C THR A 108 16.72 -18.55 24.88
N ASP A 109 15.45 -18.73 25.25
CA ASP A 109 14.39 -17.72 25.18
C ASP A 109 14.32 -16.97 23.84
N THR A 110 14.40 -17.70 22.73
CA THR A 110 14.43 -17.07 21.41
C THR A 110 13.88 -17.95 20.29
N TRP A 111 13.65 -17.35 19.13
CA TRP A 111 13.19 -18.05 17.93
C TRP A 111 14.37 -18.52 17.08
N VAL A 112 14.40 -19.81 16.75
CA VAL A 112 15.29 -20.42 15.75
C VAL A 112 14.43 -20.89 14.58
N GLY A 113 14.39 -20.08 13.53
CA GLY A 113 13.52 -20.31 12.37
C GLY A 113 12.04 -20.29 12.77
N ARG A 114 11.42 -21.48 12.80
CA ARG A 114 10.00 -21.67 13.18
C ARG A 114 9.80 -22.26 14.57
N TYR A 115 10.87 -22.55 15.30
CA TYR A 115 10.82 -23.17 16.62
C TYR A 115 11.22 -22.15 17.68
N TRP A 116 10.52 -22.16 18.81
CA TRP A 116 10.95 -21.46 20.01
C TRP A 116 11.92 -22.37 20.77
N VAL A 117 13.03 -21.81 21.26
CA VAL A 117 13.85 -22.45 22.30
C VAL A 117 13.52 -21.76 23.62
N ASP A 118 13.15 -22.54 24.63
CA ASP A 118 12.72 -22.03 25.93
C ASP A 118 13.90 -21.52 26.80
N SER A 119 13.62 -21.17 28.04
CA SER A 119 14.62 -20.67 28.99
C SER A 119 15.69 -21.70 29.36
N GLU A 120 15.42 -22.99 29.12
CA GLU A 120 16.39 -24.08 29.29
C GLU A 120 17.12 -24.40 27.98
N GLY A 121 16.78 -23.70 26.88
CA GLY A 121 17.32 -23.89 25.53
C GLY A 121 16.64 -25.01 24.74
N LYS A 122 15.60 -25.62 25.29
CA LYS A 122 14.94 -26.77 24.69
C LYS A 122 13.96 -26.32 23.61
N LYS A 123 14.00 -27.02 22.47
CA LYS A 123 13.08 -26.83 21.34
C LYS A 123 11.65 -27.13 21.75
N ASP A 124 10.81 -26.10 21.72
CA ASP A 124 9.37 -26.24 21.91
C ASP A 124 8.67 -26.40 20.55
N THR A 125 8.10 -27.59 20.32
CA THR A 125 7.30 -27.90 19.11
C THR A 125 5.81 -27.63 19.27
N SER A 126 5.35 -27.35 20.49
CA SER A 126 3.95 -27.01 20.80
C SER A 126 3.65 -25.55 20.47
N ILE A 127 4.64 -24.66 20.62
CA ILE A 127 4.55 -23.26 20.23
C ILE A 127 4.68 -23.15 18.71
N LYS A 128 3.56 -22.87 18.05
CA LYS A 128 3.54 -22.56 16.62
C LYS A 128 3.76 -21.07 16.47
N LYS A 129 4.81 -20.66 15.75
CA LYS A 129 4.91 -19.29 15.24
C LYS A 129 3.63 -19.02 14.45
N GLU A 130 2.77 -18.13 14.94
CA GLU A 130 1.55 -17.77 14.21
C GLU A 130 1.95 -17.39 12.79
N LYS A 131 1.31 -18.03 11.82
CA LYS A 131 1.51 -17.70 10.41
C LYS A 131 1.11 -16.23 10.27
N ASP A 132 2.03 -15.36 9.87
CA ASP A 132 1.69 -13.98 9.60
C ASP A 132 0.62 -13.99 8.49
N LEU A 133 -0.57 -13.47 8.78
CA LEU A 133 -1.67 -13.32 7.84
C LEU A 133 -1.79 -11.83 7.51
N PRO A 134 -0.84 -11.29 6.73
CA PRO A 134 -0.88 -9.90 6.33
C PRO A 134 -2.10 -9.62 5.49
N LEU A 135 -2.61 -8.40 5.61
CA LEU A 135 -3.69 -7.94 4.76
C LEU A 135 -3.23 -7.97 3.30
N GLU A 136 -3.98 -8.64 2.44
CA GLU A 136 -3.70 -8.79 1.01
C GLU A 136 -4.30 -7.63 0.21
N SER A 137 -5.55 -7.27 0.50
CA SER A 137 -6.28 -6.21 -0.20
C SER A 137 -7.17 -5.38 0.73
N LEU A 138 -7.42 -4.15 0.33
CA LEU A 138 -8.41 -3.23 0.90
C LEU A 138 -9.08 -2.51 -0.28
N THR A 139 -10.41 -2.47 -0.29
CA THR A 139 -11.21 -1.81 -1.34
C THR A 139 -12.36 -1.04 -0.72
N LEU A 140 -12.89 -0.09 -1.48
CA LEU A 140 -14.13 0.63 -1.17
C LEU A 140 -15.22 0.20 -2.16
N ASN A 141 -16.47 0.28 -1.73
CA ASN A 141 -17.62 0.01 -2.59
C ASN A 141 -17.81 1.03 -3.72
N LYS A 142 -17.10 2.17 -3.67
CA LYS A 142 -17.17 3.25 -4.66
C LYS A 142 -15.79 3.87 -4.86
N GLU A 143 -15.43 4.12 -6.11
CA GLU A 143 -14.23 4.86 -6.49
C GLU A 143 -14.48 6.38 -6.56
N SER A 144 -15.74 6.77 -6.79
CA SER A 144 -16.16 8.18 -6.80
C SER A 144 -17.60 8.36 -6.30
N ILE A 145 -17.92 9.57 -5.83
CA ILE A 145 -19.27 9.97 -5.44
C ILE A 145 -19.45 11.49 -5.58
N THR A 146 -20.61 11.91 -6.11
CA THR A 146 -21.04 13.31 -6.12
C THR A 146 -22.11 13.54 -5.07
N LEU A 147 -21.97 14.59 -4.26
CA LEU A 147 -22.87 14.97 -3.19
C LEU A 147 -23.25 16.45 -3.30
N LEU A 148 -24.48 16.77 -2.90
CA LEU A 148 -24.84 18.17 -2.67
C LEU A 148 -24.23 18.63 -1.34
N GLN A 149 -23.86 19.91 -1.26
CA GLN A 149 -23.38 20.47 0.01
C GLN A 149 -24.37 20.21 1.15
N GLY A 150 -23.87 19.70 2.28
CA GLY A 150 -24.65 19.30 3.44
C GLY A 150 -25.16 17.86 3.42
N GLU A 151 -25.06 17.14 2.30
CA GLU A 151 -25.42 15.72 2.23
C GLU A 151 -24.38 14.83 2.91
N THR A 152 -24.81 13.60 3.22
CA THR A 152 -23.93 12.57 3.77
C THR A 152 -24.06 11.28 2.98
N ALA A 153 -22.97 10.53 2.91
CA ALA A 153 -22.95 9.20 2.30
C ALA A 153 -22.04 8.26 3.08
N ASN A 154 -22.21 6.95 2.90
CA ASN A 154 -21.36 5.95 3.53
C ASN A 154 -20.52 5.23 2.48
N LEU A 155 -19.21 5.16 2.74
CA LEU A 155 -18.29 4.26 2.09
C LEU A 155 -18.15 2.99 2.92
N LEU A 156 -18.28 1.85 2.24
CA LEU A 156 -18.15 0.53 2.84
C LEU A 156 -16.82 -0.06 2.39
N THR A 157 -16.04 -0.52 3.35
CA THR A 157 -14.74 -1.17 3.12
C THR A 157 -14.89 -2.67 3.00
N GLN A 158 -14.20 -3.27 2.04
CA GLN A 158 -14.02 -4.72 1.92
C GLN A 158 -12.54 -5.04 1.92
N TRP A 159 -12.13 -6.13 2.57
CA TRP A 159 -10.72 -6.51 2.67
C TRP A 159 -10.54 -8.01 2.78
N GLN A 160 -9.34 -8.48 2.41
CA GLN A 160 -8.90 -9.88 2.53
C GLN A 160 -7.46 -9.89 3.06
N LEU A 161 -7.06 -10.80 3.95
CA LEU A 161 -7.83 -11.74 4.77
C LEU A 161 -8.64 -10.99 5.85
N GLN A 162 -9.80 -11.51 6.25
CA GLN A 162 -10.60 -10.84 7.30
C GLN A 162 -10.00 -10.99 8.70
N ASP A 163 -9.37 -12.12 8.99
CA ASP A 163 -8.73 -12.42 10.28
C ASP A 163 -7.21 -12.16 10.19
N THR A 164 -6.83 -10.87 10.21
CA THR A 164 -5.41 -10.47 10.16
C THR A 164 -4.80 -10.46 11.56
N THR A 165 -3.51 -10.80 11.64
CA THR A 165 -2.77 -10.94 12.90
C THR A 165 -2.25 -9.62 13.49
N ARG A 166 -2.24 -8.51 12.72
CA ARG A 166 -1.55 -7.27 13.15
C ARG A 166 -2.31 -5.94 12.94
N TRP A 167 -3.31 -5.85 12.06
CA TRP A 167 -3.94 -4.57 11.72
C TRP A 167 -5.46 -4.64 11.87
N LYS A 168 -5.99 -3.99 12.90
CA LYS A 168 -7.45 -4.00 13.19
C LYS A 168 -8.07 -2.60 13.22
N TYR A 169 -7.27 -1.54 13.05
CA TYR A 169 -7.75 -0.17 13.11
C TYR A 169 -7.78 0.44 11.71
N MET A 170 -9.00 0.75 11.25
CA MET A 170 -9.22 1.50 10.01
C MET A 170 -9.02 2.99 10.26
N GLN A 171 -8.13 3.60 9.50
CA GLN A 171 -7.95 5.05 9.48
C GLN A 171 -8.69 5.64 8.28
N TRP A 172 -9.23 6.84 8.46
CA TRP A 172 -9.91 7.59 7.41
C TRP A 172 -9.33 8.98 7.36
N THR A 173 -9.01 9.44 6.16
CA THR A 173 -8.50 10.79 5.92
C THR A 173 -9.20 11.42 4.73
N SER A 174 -9.25 12.74 4.72
CA SER A 174 -9.67 13.54 3.57
C SER A 174 -8.50 14.39 3.12
N SER A 175 -8.27 14.47 1.82
CA SER A 175 -7.29 15.39 1.24
C SER A 175 -7.66 16.86 1.46
N ASP A 176 -8.95 17.15 1.60
CA ASP A 176 -9.48 18.48 1.88
C ASP A 176 -10.77 18.39 2.72
N PRO A 177 -10.66 18.46 4.06
CA PRO A 177 -11.81 18.46 4.95
C PRO A 177 -12.76 19.64 4.77
N SER A 178 -12.32 20.76 4.16
CA SER A 178 -13.20 21.90 3.87
C SER A 178 -14.17 21.61 2.72
N VAL A 179 -13.85 20.63 1.88
CA VAL A 179 -14.74 20.10 0.84
C VAL A 179 -15.54 18.92 1.37
N ALA A 180 -14.88 17.90 1.92
CA ALA A 180 -15.53 16.71 2.44
C ALA A 180 -14.84 16.17 3.69
N GLU A 181 -15.59 16.03 4.77
CA GLU A 181 -15.14 15.36 5.99
C GLU A 181 -15.46 13.86 5.93
N VAL A 182 -14.65 13.05 6.59
CA VAL A 182 -14.92 11.62 6.76
C VAL A 182 -14.70 11.18 8.20
N SER A 183 -15.64 10.38 8.73
CA SER A 183 -15.49 9.71 10.01
C SER A 183 -16.07 8.32 9.94
N ARG A 184 -15.23 7.30 10.17
CA ARG A 184 -15.63 5.88 10.15
C ARG A 184 -16.39 5.48 8.87
N GLY A 185 -15.94 5.98 7.72
CA GLY A 185 -16.56 5.74 6.42
C GLY A 185 -17.79 6.58 6.11
N LYS A 186 -18.32 7.36 7.06
CA LYS A 186 -19.36 8.35 6.80
C LYS A 186 -18.73 9.64 6.28
N ILE A 187 -19.08 10.02 5.06
CA ILE A 187 -18.72 11.29 4.43
C ILE A 187 -19.76 12.34 4.79
N THR A 188 -19.32 13.56 5.06
CA THR A 188 -20.15 14.77 5.14
C THR A 188 -19.64 15.77 4.12
N ALA A 189 -20.50 16.19 3.19
CA ALA A 189 -20.20 17.19 2.18
C ALA A 189 -20.22 18.59 2.82
N VAL A 190 -19.08 19.28 2.85
CA VAL A 190 -18.89 20.54 3.58
C VAL A 190 -18.92 21.75 2.67
N GLY A 191 -18.13 21.75 1.61
CA GLY A 191 -17.94 22.91 0.72
C GLY A 191 -17.73 22.47 -0.72
N GLU A 192 -18.02 23.34 -1.68
CA GLU A 192 -17.88 23.04 -3.10
C GLU A 192 -16.42 22.71 -3.46
N GLY A 193 -16.23 21.64 -4.24
CA GLY A 193 -14.92 21.22 -4.72
C GLY A 193 -14.79 19.70 -4.81
N THR A 194 -13.54 19.23 -4.89
CA THR A 194 -13.22 17.80 -4.94
C THR A 194 -12.20 17.45 -3.85
N ALA A 195 -12.45 16.38 -3.11
CA ALA A 195 -11.55 15.82 -2.12
C ALA A 195 -11.42 14.30 -2.29
N THR A 196 -10.24 13.76 -2.02
CA THR A 196 -10.02 12.31 -1.98
C THR A 196 -10.14 11.83 -0.55
N ILE A 197 -11.05 10.88 -0.32
CA ILE A 197 -11.21 10.16 0.92
C ILE A 197 -10.38 8.87 0.87
N THR A 198 -9.47 8.70 1.81
CA THR A 198 -8.60 7.51 1.90
C THR A 198 -8.93 6.71 3.14
N ALA A 199 -9.27 5.44 2.94
CA ALA A 199 -9.32 4.42 3.97
C ALA A 199 -7.99 3.67 4.01
N SER A 200 -7.35 3.57 5.17
CA SER A 200 -6.09 2.84 5.31
C SER A 200 -6.09 1.86 6.48
N MET A 201 -5.49 0.70 6.25
CA MET A 201 -5.29 -0.35 7.25
C MET A 201 -3.91 -0.98 7.05
N GLY A 202 -2.97 -0.66 7.94
CA GLY A 202 -1.56 -1.04 7.76
C GLY A 202 -0.95 -0.32 6.55
N THR A 203 -0.36 -1.07 5.63
CA THR A 203 0.23 -0.52 4.39
C THR A 203 -0.73 -0.53 3.20
N LYS A 204 -2.00 -0.91 3.42
CA LYS A 204 -3.01 -0.97 2.36
C LYS A 204 -3.91 0.24 2.45
N GLU A 205 -4.24 0.78 1.28
CA GLU A 205 -5.08 1.96 1.14
C GLU A 205 -6.12 1.72 0.05
N ALA A 206 -7.28 2.34 0.23
CA ALA A 206 -8.30 2.44 -0.80
C ALA A 206 -8.85 3.87 -0.79
N THR A 207 -9.10 4.41 -1.98
CA THR A 207 -9.46 5.82 -2.15
C THR A 207 -10.82 5.96 -2.83
N CYS A 208 -11.55 7.00 -2.46
CA CYS A 208 -12.76 7.44 -3.14
C CYS A 208 -12.69 8.94 -3.38
N THR A 209 -12.89 9.37 -4.61
CA THR A 209 -12.98 10.78 -4.96
C THR A 209 -14.39 11.30 -4.66
N VAL A 210 -14.49 12.27 -3.77
CA VAL A 210 -15.73 12.93 -3.39
C VAL A 210 -15.79 14.29 -4.07
N THR A 211 -16.89 14.54 -4.77
CA THR A 211 -17.18 15.83 -5.40
C THR A 211 -18.39 16.43 -4.73
N VAL A 212 -18.22 17.64 -4.23
CA VAL A 212 -19.29 18.38 -3.56
C VAL A 212 -19.68 19.54 -4.45
N THR A 213 -20.97 19.67 -4.70
CA THR A 213 -21.54 20.78 -5.44
C THR A 213 -22.61 21.49 -4.63
N ASP A 214 -22.58 22.82 -4.63
CA ASP A 214 -23.68 23.65 -4.11
C ASP A 214 -24.60 24.18 -5.22
N SER A 215 -24.30 23.84 -6.49
CA SER A 215 -24.97 24.38 -7.67
C SER A 215 -26.47 24.15 -7.61
N ALA A 216 -27.21 25.25 -7.52
CA ALA A 216 -28.67 25.22 -7.42
C ALA A 216 -29.31 24.64 -8.69
N VAL A 217 -28.67 24.81 -9.85
CA VAL A 217 -29.06 24.16 -11.12
C VAL A 217 -28.94 22.65 -11.00
N CYS A 218 -27.80 22.13 -10.53
CA CYS A 218 -27.59 20.70 -10.31
C CYS A 218 -28.60 20.12 -9.31
N LYS A 219 -28.87 20.82 -8.21
CA LYS A 219 -29.89 20.43 -7.21
C LYS A 219 -31.26 20.25 -7.85
N THR A 220 -31.67 21.16 -8.72
CA THR A 220 -32.96 21.06 -9.40
C THR A 220 -33.00 19.89 -10.37
N ALA A 221 -31.94 19.66 -11.14
CA ALA A 221 -31.86 18.52 -12.05
C ALA A 221 -31.87 17.17 -11.33
N LEU A 222 -31.16 17.04 -10.20
CA LEU A 222 -31.12 15.80 -9.41
C LEU A 222 -32.47 15.44 -8.78
N LYS A 223 -33.36 16.41 -8.56
CA LYS A 223 -34.75 16.13 -8.12
C LYS A 223 -35.61 15.49 -9.21
N LEU A 224 -35.15 15.50 -10.47
CA LEU A 224 -35.86 14.93 -11.61
C LEU A 224 -35.40 13.52 -11.98
N LEU A 225 -34.53 12.88 -11.20
CA LEU A 225 -34.01 11.53 -11.50
C LEU A 225 -35.10 10.45 -11.64
N ASP A 226 -36.26 10.63 -11.01
CA ASP A 226 -37.40 9.71 -11.14
C ASP A 226 -38.40 10.10 -12.25
N ALA A 227 -38.14 11.19 -12.98
CA ALA A 227 -39.03 11.66 -14.05
C ALA A 227 -38.95 10.75 -15.29
N GLN A 228 -40.06 10.67 -16.04
CA GLN A 228 -40.06 9.97 -17.33
C GLN A 228 -39.43 10.83 -18.43
N TYR A 229 -38.87 10.17 -19.44
CA TYR A 229 -38.49 10.86 -20.66
C TYR A 229 -39.71 11.18 -21.53
N ILE A 230 -39.94 12.46 -21.78
CA ILE A 230 -41.01 12.93 -22.66
C ILE A 230 -40.41 13.91 -23.67
N TRP A 231 -40.47 13.55 -24.96
CA TRP A 231 -40.01 14.41 -26.04
C TRP A 231 -40.78 15.74 -26.04
N GLY A 232 -40.07 16.86 -25.92
CA GLY A 232 -40.63 18.20 -25.78
C GLY A 232 -41.12 18.55 -24.37
N GLY A 233 -40.96 17.66 -23.39
CA GLY A 233 -41.33 17.92 -22.00
C GLY A 233 -40.30 18.79 -21.30
N ASN A 234 -40.76 19.81 -20.57
CA ASN A 234 -39.95 20.89 -20.00
C ASN A 234 -40.07 20.95 -18.47
N GLY A 235 -40.52 19.88 -17.83
CA GLY A 235 -40.58 19.74 -16.38
C GLY A 235 -41.67 18.78 -15.91
N PRO A 236 -41.83 18.62 -14.59
CA PRO A 236 -42.86 17.77 -14.00
C PRO A 236 -44.27 18.06 -14.49
N GLN A 237 -44.57 19.32 -14.83
CA GLN A 237 -45.87 19.75 -15.35
C GLN A 237 -46.25 19.08 -16.68
N ASP A 238 -45.25 18.65 -17.47
CA ASP A 238 -45.46 17.97 -18.74
C ASP A 238 -45.48 16.43 -18.58
N GLY A 239 -45.38 15.94 -17.33
CA GLY A 239 -45.29 14.52 -16.99
C GLY A 239 -43.88 13.93 -17.09
N GLY A 240 -42.88 14.74 -17.46
CA GLY A 240 -41.53 14.29 -17.74
C GLY A 240 -40.68 15.33 -18.48
N VAL A 241 -39.44 14.98 -18.77
CA VAL A 241 -38.46 15.87 -19.40
C VAL A 241 -37.72 15.20 -20.54
N ASP A 242 -37.38 15.91 -21.61
CA ASP A 242 -36.34 15.48 -22.53
C ASP A 242 -34.95 16.03 -22.12
N CYS A 243 -33.93 15.80 -22.95
CA CYS A 243 -32.56 16.28 -22.69
C CYS A 243 -32.50 17.81 -22.50
N SER A 244 -33.09 18.57 -23.42
CA SER A 244 -33.16 20.03 -23.34
C SER A 244 -34.09 20.52 -22.24
N GLY A 245 -35.22 19.84 -22.03
CA GLY A 245 -36.23 20.19 -21.05
C GLY A 245 -35.77 19.98 -19.61
N LEU A 246 -34.92 18.98 -19.36
CA LEU A 246 -34.25 18.80 -18.07
C LEU A 246 -33.43 20.03 -17.71
N LEU A 247 -32.56 20.46 -18.62
CA LEU A 247 -31.69 21.62 -18.40
C LEU A 247 -32.51 22.91 -18.35
N MET A 248 -33.48 23.08 -19.26
CA MET A 248 -34.35 24.25 -19.25
C MET A 248 -35.09 24.39 -17.92
N TYR A 249 -35.67 23.30 -17.41
CA TYR A 249 -36.28 23.31 -16.09
C TYR A 249 -35.26 23.66 -15.00
N ALA A 250 -34.10 22.98 -14.99
CA ALA A 250 -33.07 23.21 -13.99
C ALA A 250 -32.58 24.67 -13.95
N TYR A 251 -32.33 25.28 -15.10
CA TYR A 251 -31.88 26.67 -15.17
C TYR A 251 -33.01 27.67 -14.87
N THR A 252 -34.20 27.50 -15.44
CA THR A 252 -35.31 28.47 -15.25
C THR A 252 -35.79 28.53 -13.79
N GLN A 253 -35.84 27.39 -13.10
CA GLN A 253 -36.13 27.37 -11.66
C GLN A 253 -35.07 28.07 -10.80
N ASN A 254 -33.90 28.34 -11.39
CA ASN A 254 -32.76 29.00 -10.74
C ASN A 254 -32.48 30.39 -11.33
N GLY A 255 -33.51 31.03 -11.92
CA GLY A 255 -33.46 32.44 -12.31
C GLY A 255 -32.73 32.70 -13.64
N TYR A 256 -32.62 31.70 -14.51
CA TYR A 256 -32.14 31.92 -15.87
C TYR A 256 -33.33 32.10 -16.82
N ASP A 257 -33.27 33.11 -17.68
CA ASP A 257 -34.29 33.37 -18.71
C ASP A 257 -33.64 33.33 -20.10
N PHE A 258 -33.96 32.30 -20.87
CA PHE A 258 -33.50 32.16 -22.25
C PHE A 258 -34.64 32.25 -23.28
N GLY A 259 -35.84 32.69 -22.86
CA GLY A 259 -37.02 32.73 -23.73
C GLY A 259 -37.58 31.36 -24.12
N ALA A 260 -38.33 31.30 -25.22
CA ALA A 260 -39.13 30.13 -25.62
C ALA A 260 -38.45 29.18 -26.63
N ASP A 261 -37.23 29.47 -27.09
CA ASP A 261 -36.56 28.70 -28.15
C ASP A 261 -35.29 28.01 -27.65
N LEU A 262 -35.48 26.90 -26.93
CA LEU A 262 -34.41 26.15 -26.28
C LEU A 262 -34.40 24.70 -26.76
N ASN A 263 -33.37 24.37 -27.53
CA ASN A 263 -33.00 23.02 -27.91
C ASN A 263 -31.47 22.90 -27.81
N ALA A 264 -30.93 21.68 -27.87
CA ALA A 264 -29.49 21.44 -27.70
C ALA A 264 -28.59 22.33 -28.59
N ASP A 265 -29.02 22.61 -29.83
CA ASP A 265 -28.29 23.49 -30.76
C ASP A 265 -28.26 24.95 -30.32
N ASN A 266 -29.35 25.43 -29.70
CA ASN A 266 -29.44 26.79 -29.20
C ASN A 266 -28.62 26.98 -27.92
N PHE A 267 -28.61 26.01 -27.01
CA PHE A 267 -27.74 26.04 -25.82
C PHE A 267 -26.26 26.19 -26.19
N ALA A 268 -25.81 25.47 -27.23
CA ALA A 268 -24.44 25.60 -27.72
C ALA A 268 -24.08 27.01 -28.24
N ARG A 269 -25.09 27.82 -28.60
CA ARG A 269 -24.92 29.21 -29.08
C ARG A 269 -25.09 30.25 -27.98
N TYR A 270 -25.91 29.96 -26.97
CA TYR A 270 -26.22 30.88 -25.87
C TYR A 270 -25.07 30.99 -24.88
N GLY A 271 -24.48 29.86 -24.50
CA GLY A 271 -23.43 29.87 -23.48
C GLY A 271 -22.08 30.35 -23.99
N GLN A 272 -21.24 30.80 -23.06
CA GLN A 272 -19.81 30.97 -23.28
C GLN A 272 -19.16 29.60 -23.36
N GLU A 273 -18.40 29.35 -24.43
CA GLU A 273 -17.63 28.12 -24.55
C GLU A 273 -16.51 28.07 -23.50
N VAL A 274 -16.35 26.92 -22.86
CA VAL A 274 -15.32 26.62 -21.86
C VAL A 274 -14.56 25.36 -22.27
N SER A 275 -13.34 25.16 -21.78
CA SER A 275 -12.65 23.88 -21.97
C SER A 275 -13.23 22.78 -21.06
N ARG A 276 -12.89 21.52 -21.33
CA ARG A 276 -13.31 20.40 -20.46
C ARG A 276 -12.72 20.53 -19.05
N GLU A 277 -11.50 21.04 -18.94
CA GLU A 277 -10.80 21.27 -17.67
C GLU A 277 -11.39 22.42 -16.86
N GLU A 278 -12.09 23.34 -17.53
CA GLU A 278 -12.76 24.50 -16.92
C GLU A 278 -14.20 24.23 -16.50
N LEU A 279 -14.73 23.03 -16.77
CA LEU A 279 -16.09 22.63 -16.44
C LEU A 279 -16.37 22.79 -14.94
N GLN A 280 -17.49 23.44 -14.64
CA GLN A 280 -18.01 23.63 -13.30
C GLN A 280 -19.41 23.03 -13.18
N PRO A 281 -19.79 22.49 -12.01
CA PRO A 281 -21.14 21.99 -11.78
C PRO A 281 -22.21 23.02 -12.15
N GLY A 282 -23.05 22.68 -13.12
CA GLY A 282 -24.05 23.57 -13.69
C GLY A 282 -23.76 23.95 -15.13
N ASP A 283 -22.55 23.72 -15.65
CA ASP A 283 -22.25 23.90 -17.08
C ASP A 283 -22.99 22.86 -17.92
N ALA A 284 -23.33 23.21 -19.16
CA ALA A 284 -23.99 22.31 -20.10
C ALA A 284 -23.01 21.75 -21.14
N ILE A 285 -23.24 20.52 -21.57
CA ILE A 285 -22.43 19.82 -22.56
C ILE A 285 -23.33 19.47 -23.74
N CYS A 286 -23.14 20.15 -24.86
CA CYS A 286 -23.92 19.95 -26.07
C CYS A 286 -23.19 18.95 -26.97
N THR A 287 -23.79 17.80 -27.26
CA THR A 287 -23.16 16.73 -28.06
C THR A 287 -23.76 16.64 -29.46
N CYS A 288 -22.96 16.20 -30.42
CA CYS A 288 -23.39 16.00 -31.81
C CYS A 288 -23.01 14.61 -32.30
N TYR A 289 -23.92 13.95 -33.03
CA TYR A 289 -23.69 12.59 -33.51
C TYR A 289 -23.01 12.54 -34.89
N ASN A 290 -23.27 13.53 -35.76
CA ASN A 290 -22.78 13.55 -37.15
C ASN A 290 -22.14 14.90 -37.54
N GLY A 291 -21.76 15.75 -36.58
CA GLY A 291 -21.01 17.00 -36.84
C GLY A 291 -21.79 18.18 -37.42
N GLU A 292 -23.06 18.02 -37.81
CA GLU A 292 -23.83 19.10 -38.46
C GLU A 292 -24.70 19.93 -37.49
N ARG A 293 -25.14 19.34 -36.37
CA ARG A 293 -26.02 20.00 -35.38
C ARG A 293 -25.88 19.35 -34.00
N TYR A 294 -25.97 20.12 -32.92
CA TYR A 294 -26.07 19.54 -31.58
C TYR A 294 -27.47 18.96 -31.37
N GLN A 295 -27.52 17.68 -30.98
CA GLN A 295 -28.74 16.87 -30.94
C GLN A 295 -29.09 16.42 -29.53
N HIS A 296 -28.14 16.51 -28.60
CA HIS A 296 -28.32 16.11 -27.22
C HIS A 296 -27.55 17.04 -26.28
N ILE A 297 -27.99 17.11 -25.03
CA ILE A 297 -27.40 18.02 -24.04
C ILE A 297 -27.41 17.39 -22.65
N LEU A 298 -26.32 17.61 -21.92
CA LEU A 298 -26.04 17.03 -20.61
C LEU A 298 -25.76 18.15 -19.61
N LEU A 299 -26.16 17.97 -18.36
CA LEU A 299 -25.80 18.89 -17.28
C LEU A 299 -24.59 18.34 -16.54
N TYR A 300 -23.47 19.07 -16.54
CA TYR A 300 -22.30 18.70 -15.76
C TYR A 300 -22.56 18.91 -14.27
N ILE A 301 -22.21 17.91 -13.44
CA ILE A 301 -22.39 17.97 -11.97
C ILE A 301 -21.07 17.79 -11.21
N GLY A 302 -19.93 17.82 -11.92
CA GLY A 302 -18.58 17.71 -11.35
C GLY A 302 -17.95 16.32 -11.51
N ASN A 303 -16.61 16.27 -11.52
CA ASN A 303 -15.78 15.06 -11.57
C ASN A 303 -16.17 14.07 -12.67
N ASP A 304 -16.29 14.59 -13.89
CA ASP A 304 -16.70 13.81 -15.05
C ASP A 304 -18.02 13.06 -14.78
N MET A 305 -18.95 13.68 -14.06
CA MET A 305 -20.31 13.20 -13.91
C MET A 305 -21.29 14.19 -14.53
N VAL A 306 -22.36 13.66 -15.11
CA VAL A 306 -23.44 14.43 -15.73
C VAL A 306 -24.80 13.91 -15.31
N VAL A 307 -25.82 14.77 -15.35
CA VAL A 307 -27.21 14.34 -15.45
C VAL A 307 -27.61 14.36 -16.92
N ALA A 308 -28.04 13.21 -17.42
CA ALA A 308 -28.49 13.02 -18.79
C ALA A 308 -29.96 12.58 -18.76
N SER A 309 -30.84 13.31 -19.46
CA SER A 309 -32.21 12.81 -19.72
C SER A 309 -32.22 12.01 -21.00
N GLU A 310 -32.24 10.70 -20.84
CA GLU A 310 -32.23 9.72 -21.91
C GLU A 310 -33.56 9.01 -22.02
N CYS A 311 -33.71 8.09 -22.98
CA CYS A 311 -34.94 7.33 -23.18
C CYS A 311 -35.51 6.55 -21.97
N GLY A 312 -34.77 6.43 -20.87
CA GLY A 312 -35.21 5.87 -19.59
C GLY A 312 -35.65 6.91 -18.54
N GLY A 313 -35.47 8.20 -18.82
CA GLY A 313 -35.58 9.32 -17.88
C GLY A 313 -34.21 9.94 -17.54
N PRO A 314 -34.20 11.00 -16.71
CA PRO A 314 -32.97 11.58 -16.17
C PRO A 314 -32.19 10.58 -15.31
N THR A 315 -30.89 10.49 -15.53
CA THR A 315 -30.01 9.64 -14.75
C THR A 315 -28.63 10.28 -14.58
N VAL A 316 -27.91 9.86 -13.53
CA VAL A 316 -26.53 10.28 -13.31
C VAL A 316 -25.61 9.30 -14.05
N CYS A 317 -24.81 9.84 -14.96
CA CYS A 317 -23.82 9.09 -15.75
C CYS A 317 -22.42 9.63 -15.48
N SER A 318 -21.40 8.80 -15.69
CA SER A 318 -20.07 9.34 -15.96
C SER A 318 -20.07 10.10 -17.29
N LEU A 319 -19.09 10.97 -17.50
CA LEU A 319 -18.91 11.74 -18.72
C LEU A 319 -18.47 10.81 -19.86
N GLY A 320 -17.76 9.71 -19.56
CA GLY A 320 -17.58 8.58 -20.48
C GLY A 320 -18.87 7.78 -20.76
N LEU A 321 -19.98 8.14 -20.10
CA LEU A 321 -21.35 7.63 -20.29
C LEU A 321 -21.49 6.13 -20.07
N SER A 322 -20.72 5.60 -19.12
CA SER A 322 -20.97 4.28 -18.53
C SER A 322 -22.16 4.39 -17.57
N CYS A 323 -23.34 3.94 -17.98
CA CYS A 323 -24.50 3.81 -17.09
C CYS A 323 -25.32 2.54 -17.36
N ASP A 324 -25.97 2.04 -16.31
CA ASP A 324 -26.74 0.78 -16.35
C ASP A 324 -28.05 0.88 -17.13
N GLN A 325 -28.45 2.07 -17.61
CA GLN A 325 -29.70 2.26 -18.36
C GLN A 325 -29.58 1.99 -19.87
N HIS A 326 -28.40 1.64 -20.37
CA HIS A 326 -28.19 1.26 -21.77
C HIS A 326 -28.61 -0.19 -22.11
N VAL A 327 -29.64 -0.71 -21.43
CA VAL A 327 -30.22 -2.01 -21.78
C VAL A 327 -31.05 -1.86 -23.06
N LYS A 328 -30.62 -2.55 -24.14
CA LYS A 328 -31.41 -2.73 -25.36
C LYS A 328 -32.86 -3.15 -25.00
N GLY A 329 -33.86 -2.40 -25.47
CA GLY A 329 -35.24 -2.91 -25.56
C GLY A 329 -36.36 -2.25 -24.74
N THR A 330 -36.11 -1.22 -23.91
CA THR A 330 -37.22 -0.45 -23.31
C THR A 330 -37.94 0.38 -24.39
N LYS A 331 -39.28 0.50 -24.36
CA LYS A 331 -40.01 1.39 -25.29
C LYS A 331 -39.75 2.84 -24.92
N CYS A 332 -39.37 3.67 -25.89
CA CYS A 332 -39.18 5.10 -25.73
C CYS A 332 -40.01 5.82 -26.79
N ASN A 333 -40.69 6.90 -26.42
CA ASN A 333 -41.59 7.63 -27.32
C ASN A 333 -40.86 8.53 -28.34
N CYS A 334 -39.52 8.56 -28.33
CA CYS A 334 -38.69 9.48 -29.14
C CYS A 334 -38.57 9.13 -30.64
N ARG A 335 -39.24 8.07 -31.14
CA ARG A 335 -39.19 7.60 -32.54
C ARG A 335 -37.78 7.34 -33.12
N THR A 336 -36.73 7.35 -32.29
CA THR A 336 -35.32 7.14 -32.67
C THR A 336 -34.77 5.88 -32.00
N TRP A 337 -33.81 5.23 -32.67
CA TRP A 337 -33.19 4.01 -32.19
C TRP A 337 -32.33 4.29 -30.96
N LYS A 338 -32.53 3.50 -29.91
CA LYS A 338 -31.73 3.55 -28.68
C LYS A 338 -30.28 3.23 -29.00
N ARG A 339 -29.40 4.21 -28.87
CA ARG A 339 -27.97 3.95 -28.71
C ARG A 339 -27.45 4.71 -27.49
N PRO A 340 -26.50 4.14 -26.74
CA PRO A 340 -25.78 4.88 -25.74
C PRO A 340 -25.10 6.11 -26.34
N LEU A 341 -25.02 7.18 -25.56
CA LEU A 341 -23.93 8.14 -25.76
C LEU A 341 -22.62 7.39 -25.51
N ASN A 342 -21.59 7.68 -26.30
CA ASN A 342 -20.26 7.14 -26.14
C ASN A 342 -19.22 8.23 -26.28
N GLU A 343 -17.97 7.91 -25.99
CA GLU A 343 -16.87 8.88 -25.95
C GLU A 343 -16.66 9.64 -27.27
N ASN A 344 -17.01 9.06 -28.42
CA ASN A 344 -16.95 9.77 -29.71
C ASN A 344 -17.95 10.93 -29.78
N ASP A 345 -19.06 10.86 -29.04
CA ASP A 345 -20.06 11.93 -29.00
C ASP A 345 -19.54 13.16 -28.21
N LEU A 346 -18.48 12.99 -27.40
CA LEU A 346 -17.79 14.07 -26.70
C LEU A 346 -16.67 14.72 -27.52
N VAL A 347 -16.12 14.04 -28.53
CA VAL A 347 -15.00 14.56 -29.34
C VAL A 347 -15.36 15.89 -30.01
N ASN A 348 -16.61 16.02 -30.45
CA ASN A 348 -17.14 17.23 -31.09
C ASN A 348 -18.15 17.96 -30.19
N ALA A 349 -18.17 17.65 -28.89
CA ALA A 349 -19.08 18.31 -27.98
C ALA A 349 -18.62 19.75 -27.70
N LYS A 350 -19.59 20.59 -27.37
CA LYS A 350 -19.36 21.95 -26.92
C LYS A 350 -19.73 22.08 -25.45
N PHE A 351 -18.75 22.46 -24.64
CA PHE A 351 -18.95 22.74 -23.22
C PHE A 351 -19.28 24.21 -23.07
N VAL A 352 -20.39 24.53 -22.41
CA VAL A 352 -20.94 25.88 -22.40
C VAL A 352 -21.42 26.29 -21.02
N ARG A 353 -20.98 27.48 -20.59
CA ARG A 353 -21.40 28.14 -19.35
C ARG A 353 -22.49 29.17 -19.64
N MET A 354 -23.55 29.15 -18.84
CA MET A 354 -24.80 29.89 -19.12
C MET A 354 -24.94 31.23 -18.39
N ASP A 355 -23.88 31.75 -17.77
CA ASP A 355 -23.93 32.92 -16.87
C ASP A 355 -24.56 34.18 -17.48
N ARG A 356 -24.46 34.36 -18.80
CA ARG A 356 -25.02 35.52 -19.51
C ARG A 356 -26.55 35.66 -19.40
N TYR A 357 -27.24 34.58 -19.07
CA TYR A 357 -28.70 34.52 -19.03
C TYR A 357 -29.25 34.43 -17.61
N LYS A 358 -28.39 34.55 -16.59
CA LYS A 358 -28.79 34.59 -15.19
C LYS A 358 -29.35 35.98 -14.87
N THR A 359 -30.60 36.03 -14.42
CA THR A 359 -31.31 37.27 -14.05
C THR A 359 -31.12 37.65 -12.59
#